data_AF-A0A2P8D1V9-F1
#
_entry.id   AF-A0A2P8D1V9-F1
#
_cell.length_a   1.000
_cell.length_b   1.000
_cell.length_c   1.000
_cell.angle_alpha   90.00
_cell.angle_beta   90.00
_cell.angle_gamma   90.00
#
_symmetry.space_group_name_H-M   'P 1'
#
loop_
_entity.id
_entity.type
_entity.pdbx_description
1 polymer ?
#
loop_
_entity_poly.entity_id
_entity_poly.type
_entity_poly.pdbx_seq_one_letter_code
_entity_poly.pdbx_strand_id
1 'polypeptide(L)'
;MELHIIEDDLICNIQLAFREHYPCLDLWFYKNPYQTGITPLQPEKLDQQLPIAEITMFHNGGYIDISPDRCLAGVEADFFHKFGLCVRVMRLSGEPPSSLNGSHNPSLQQLNDSGFNKASSLTPYNSGTAPRRNIPSSSSNI
;
A
#
# COMPACT_ATOMS: atom_id res chain seq x y z
N MET A 1 2.81 14.78 -11.30
CA MET A 1 3.40 14.97 -9.96
C MET A 1 4.64 14.10 -9.90
N GLU A 2 5.72 14.58 -9.29
CA GLU A 2 7.01 13.90 -9.39
C GLU A 2 7.70 13.86 -8.03
N LEU A 3 8.34 12.74 -7.74
CA LEU A 3 9.16 12.56 -6.55
C LEU A 3 10.63 12.57 -6.97
N HIS A 4 11.39 13.53 -6.43
CA HIS A 4 12.83 13.64 -6.67
C HIS A 4 13.58 12.75 -5.69
N ILE A 5 14.50 11.94 -6.19
CA ILE A 5 15.32 11.01 -5.42
C ILE A 5 16.77 11.31 -5.71
N ILE A 6 17.55 11.56 -4.67
CA ILE A 6 19.02 11.63 -4.75
C ILE A 6 19.65 10.57 -3.85
N GLU A 7 20.93 10.31 -4.05
CA GLU A 7 21.64 9.23 -3.38
C GLU A 7 21.77 9.43 -1.86
N ASP A 8 21.91 10.69 -1.43
CA ASP A 8 22.02 11.07 -0.02
C ASP A 8 20.66 11.06 0.69
N ASP A 9 19.55 10.94 -0.04
CA ASP A 9 18.23 10.87 0.59
C ASP A 9 18.13 9.63 1.47
N LEU A 10 17.58 9.81 2.66
CA LEU A 10 17.18 8.70 3.51
C LEU A 10 15.87 8.11 3.01
N ILE A 11 15.70 6.80 3.22
CA ILE A 11 14.43 6.11 2.95
C ILE A 11 13.24 6.82 3.61
N CYS A 12 13.38 7.29 4.85
CA CYS A 12 12.33 8.03 5.54
C CYS A 12 11.91 9.31 4.81
N ASN A 13 12.85 10.04 4.20
CA ASN A 13 12.56 11.30 3.51
C ASN A 13 11.70 11.05 2.26
N ILE A 14 12.03 10.01 1.49
CA ILE A 14 11.27 9.59 0.32
C ILE A 14 9.86 9.13 0.70
N GLN A 15 9.75 8.36 1.79
CA GLN A 15 8.46 7.95 2.32
C GLN A 15 7.60 9.14 2.76
N LEU A 16 8.22 10.14 3.42
CA LEU A 16 7.53 11.36 3.85
C LEU A 16 7.03 12.16 2.64
N ALA A 17 7.90 12.42 1.65
CA ALA A 17 7.52 13.13 0.44
C ALA A 17 6.38 12.41 -0.32
N PHE A 18 6.40 11.08 -0.37
CA PHE A 18 5.30 10.31 -0.96
C PHE A 18 3.99 10.47 -0.15
N ARG A 19 4.08 10.43 1.19
CA ARG A 19 2.93 10.57 2.10
C ARG A 19 2.29 11.94 2.08
N GLU A 20 3.03 13.00 1.74
CA GLU A 20 2.46 14.33 1.53
C GLU A 20 1.41 14.35 0.40
N HIS A 21 1.60 13.49 -0.61
CA HIS A 21 0.64 13.32 -1.71
C HIS A 21 -0.40 12.24 -1.43
N TYR A 22 -0.01 11.15 -0.76
CA TYR A 22 -0.86 9.99 -0.48
C TYR A 22 -0.85 9.60 1.00
N PRO A 23 -1.63 10.31 1.85
CA PRO A 23 -1.57 10.14 3.31
C PRO A 23 -2.01 8.76 3.82
N CYS A 24 -2.74 7.98 3.01
CA CYS A 24 -3.15 6.62 3.37
C CYS A 24 -2.20 5.52 2.86
N LEU A 25 -1.17 5.90 2.10
CA LEU A 25 -0.22 4.97 1.49
C LEU A 25 1.20 5.23 2.02
N ASP A 26 2.06 4.23 1.90
CA ASP A 26 3.47 4.30 2.29
C ASP A 26 4.33 3.47 1.33
N LEU A 27 5.62 3.78 1.23
CA LEU A 27 6.57 3.06 0.39
C LEU A 27 7.44 2.16 1.25
N TRP A 28 7.41 0.85 1.02
CA TRP A 28 8.25 -0.10 1.74
C TRP A 28 9.39 -0.55 0.84
N PHE A 29 10.62 -0.36 1.34
CA PHE A 29 11.85 -0.71 0.65
C PHE A 29 12.36 -2.05 1.15
N TYR A 30 12.84 -2.87 0.23
CA TYR A 30 13.32 -4.22 0.51
C TYR A 30 14.69 -4.45 -0.09
N LYS A 31 15.46 -5.32 0.58
CA LYS A 31 16.80 -5.70 0.13
C LYS A 31 16.82 -6.54 -1.16
N ASN A 32 15.81 -7.38 -1.35
CA ASN A 32 15.72 -8.31 -2.48
C ASN A 32 14.39 -8.15 -3.21
N PRO A 33 14.36 -8.33 -4.55
CA PRO A 33 13.12 -8.37 -5.30
C PRO A 33 12.29 -9.56 -4.83
N TYR A 34 10.98 -9.37 -4.71
CA TYR A 34 10.07 -10.43 -4.28
C TYR A 34 9.99 -11.50 -5.38
N GLN A 35 10.68 -12.62 -5.21
CA GLN A 35 10.69 -13.71 -6.17
C GLN A 35 9.53 -14.67 -5.89
N THR A 36 8.56 -14.73 -6.80
CA THR A 36 7.42 -15.64 -6.67
C THR A 36 7.88 -17.09 -6.85
N GLY A 37 7.74 -17.94 -5.83
CA GLY A 37 7.92 -19.40 -5.96
C GLY A 37 9.07 -20.05 -5.19
N ILE A 38 9.88 -19.29 -4.45
CA ILE A 38 10.86 -19.86 -3.51
C ILE A 38 10.39 -19.49 -2.09
N THR A 39 10.47 -20.47 -1.18
CA THR A 39 10.21 -20.45 0.28
C THR A 39 10.19 -19.04 0.90
N PRO A 40 9.26 -18.74 1.84
CA PRO A 40 9.02 -17.39 2.35
C PRO A 40 10.21 -16.83 3.14
N LEU A 41 11.23 -16.35 2.43
CA LEU A 41 12.09 -15.33 2.97
C LEU A 41 11.22 -14.09 3.00
N GLN A 42 10.66 -13.78 4.18
CA GLN A 42 9.98 -12.51 4.37
C GLN A 42 10.92 -11.43 3.83
N PRO A 43 10.50 -10.66 2.82
CA PRO A 43 11.39 -9.69 2.21
C PRO A 43 11.86 -8.75 3.32
N GLU A 44 13.18 -8.70 3.53
CA GLU A 44 13.79 -7.93 4.61
C GLU A 44 13.55 -6.45 4.34
N LYS A 45 12.63 -5.85 5.12
CA LYS A 45 12.35 -4.42 5.04
C LYS A 45 13.58 -3.67 5.51
N LEU A 46 14.01 -2.71 4.72
CA LEU A 46 15.19 -1.90 5.00
C LEU A 46 14.90 -0.87 6.09
N ASP A 47 15.94 -0.53 6.87
CA ASP A 47 15.88 0.51 7.89
C ASP A 47 15.62 1.87 7.24
N GLN A 48 14.71 2.65 7.82
CA GLN A 48 14.31 3.95 7.30
C GLN A 48 15.43 5.00 7.38
N GLN A 49 16.44 4.78 8.22
CA GLN A 49 17.61 5.64 8.36
C GLN A 49 18.73 5.31 7.36
N LEU A 50 18.54 4.32 6.47
CA LEU A 50 19.50 4.03 5.43
C LEU A 50 19.45 5.10 4.31
N PRO A 51 20.60 5.62 3.88
CA PRO A 51 20.72 6.38 2.64
C PRO A 51 20.38 5.51 1.43
N ILE A 52 19.80 6.12 0.39
CA ILE A 52 19.52 5.43 -0.87
C ILE A 52 20.80 4.92 -1.54
N ALA A 53 21.91 5.66 -1.41
CA ALA A 53 23.23 5.26 -1.91
C ALA A 53 23.65 3.86 -1.45
N GLU A 54 23.28 3.44 -0.24
CA GLU A 54 23.67 2.15 0.34
C GLU A 54 22.89 0.96 -0.24
N ILE A 55 21.77 1.24 -0.92
CA ILE A 55 20.80 0.21 -1.35
C ILE A 55 20.49 0.26 -2.85
N THR A 56 20.81 1.36 -3.52
CA THR A 56 20.60 1.52 -4.95
C THR A 56 21.61 0.72 -5.76
N MET A 57 21.16 0.12 -6.87
CA MET A 57 22.10 -0.46 -7.85
C MET A 57 22.70 0.60 -8.77
N PHE A 58 22.07 1.78 -8.86
CA PHE A 58 22.43 2.85 -9.76
C PHE A 58 22.58 4.16 -8.98
N HIS A 59 23.82 4.61 -8.85
CA HIS A 59 24.24 5.85 -8.20
C HIS A 59 23.88 7.10 -9.03
N ASN A 60 22.61 7.21 -9.43
CA ASN A 60 22.09 8.32 -10.21
C ASN A 60 20.83 8.85 -9.51
N GLY A 61 20.79 10.16 -9.26
CA GLY A 61 19.56 10.85 -8.88
C GLY A 61 18.57 10.98 -10.05
N GLY A 62 17.29 11.17 -9.74
CA GLY A 62 16.27 11.35 -10.78
C GLY A 62 14.86 11.54 -10.23
N TYR A 63 13.89 11.44 -11.13
CA TYR A 63 12.47 11.66 -10.83
C TYR A 63 11.63 10.41 -11.08
N ILE A 64 10.72 10.12 -10.15
CA ILE A 64 9.65 9.14 -10.30
C ILE A 64 8.34 9.88 -10.53
N ASP A 65 7.60 9.49 -11.57
CA ASP A 65 6.26 10.01 -11.81
C ASP A 65 5.27 9.31 -10.87
N ILE A 66 4.72 10.10 -9.94
CA ILE A 66 3.71 9.68 -8.97
C ILE A 66 2.37 10.37 -9.25
N SER A 67 2.06 10.65 -10.52
CA SER A 67 0.78 11.26 -10.87
C SER A 67 -0.42 10.41 -10.44
N PRO A 68 -1.58 11.02 -10.09
CA PRO A 68 -2.76 10.33 -9.57
C PRO A 68 -3.25 9.14 -10.41
N ASP A 69 -3.07 9.20 -11.73
CA ASP A 69 -3.46 8.20 -12.71
C ASP A 69 -2.44 7.05 -12.86
N ARG A 70 -1.22 7.21 -12.32
CA ARG A 70 -0.20 6.17 -12.36
C ARG A 70 -0.66 4.95 -11.59
N CYS A 71 -0.51 3.79 -12.22
CA CYS A 71 -0.80 2.51 -11.62
C CYS A 71 0.28 2.11 -10.61
N LEU A 72 -0.12 1.43 -9.53
CA LEU A 72 0.79 0.89 -8.50
C LEU A 72 1.96 0.12 -9.11
N ALA A 73 1.68 -0.83 -10.01
CA ALA A 73 2.72 -1.64 -10.65
C ALA A 73 3.68 -0.82 -11.53
N GLY A 74 3.20 0.28 -12.12
CA GLY A 74 4.03 1.17 -12.93
C GLY A 74 5.02 1.95 -12.06
N VAL A 75 4.57 2.44 -10.91
CA VAL A 75 5.43 3.16 -9.97
C VAL A 75 6.50 2.22 -9.39
N GLU A 76 6.11 1.03 -8.93
CA GLU A 76 7.07 0.02 -8.43
C GLU A 76 8.11 -0.36 -9.50
N ALA A 77 7.67 -0.54 -10.75
CA ALA A 77 8.57 -0.81 -11.86
C ALA A 77 9.52 0.36 -12.16
N ASP A 78 9.07 1.62 -12.03
CA ASP A 78 9.92 2.79 -12.24
C ASP A 78 11.04 2.86 -11.19
N PHE A 79 10.74 2.60 -9.91
CA PHE A 79 11.75 2.52 -8.85
C PHE A 79 12.81 1.45 -9.15
N PHE A 80 12.37 0.28 -9.61
CA PHE A 80 13.27 -0.81 -9.94
C PHE A 80 14.12 -0.50 -11.19
N HIS A 81 13.51 -0.02 -12.27
CA HIS A 81 14.24 0.21 -13.53
C HIS A 81 15.17 1.42 -13.47
N LYS A 82 14.80 2.49 -12.76
CA LYS A 82 15.61 3.73 -12.71
C LYS A 82 16.68 3.68 -11.63
N PHE A 83 16.39 3.06 -10.49
CA PHE A 83 17.26 3.11 -9.30
C PHE A 83 17.66 1.71 -8.78
N GLY A 84 17.18 0.63 -9.38
CA GLY A 84 17.41 -0.73 -8.86
C GLY A 84 16.74 -0.98 -7.51
N LEU A 85 15.80 -0.13 -7.10
CA LEU A 85 15.19 -0.19 -5.78
C LEU A 85 13.97 -1.11 -5.79
N CYS A 86 13.98 -2.10 -4.90
CA CYS A 86 12.84 -2.98 -4.70
C CYS A 86 11.85 -2.32 -3.73
N VAL A 87 10.83 -1.67 -4.29
CA VAL A 87 9.81 -0.93 -3.53
C VAL A 87 8.45 -1.60 -3.67
N ARG A 88 7.65 -1.56 -2.60
CA ARG A 88 6.23 -1.88 -2.64
C ARG A 88 5.39 -0.75 -2.07
N VAL A 89 4.31 -0.42 -2.75
CA VAL A 89 3.30 0.50 -2.22
C VAL A 89 2.41 -0.27 -1.25
N MET A 90 2.36 0.18 0.00
CA MET A 90 1.60 -0.44 1.08
C MET A 90 0.57 0.56 1.62
N ARG A 91 -0.52 0.06 2.23
CA ARG A 91 -1.37 0.94 3.05
C ARG A 91 -0.62 1.27 4.33
N LEU A 92 -0.85 2.46 4.88
CA LEU A 92 -0.31 2.84 6.19
C LEU A 92 -0.79 1.91 7.31
N SER A 93 -1.94 1.26 7.15
CA SER A 93 -2.43 0.21 8.06
C SER A 93 -1.57 -1.06 8.09
N GLY A 94 -0.56 -1.17 7.21
CA GLY A 94 0.33 -2.33 7.10
C GLY A 94 -0.21 -3.46 6.22
N GLU A 95 -1.41 -3.30 5.66
CA GLU A 95 -1.99 -4.27 4.73
C GLU A 95 -1.58 -3.97 3.29
N PRO A 96 -1.36 -5.00 2.45
CA PRO A 96 -1.18 -4.78 1.03
C PRO A 96 -2.45 -4.13 0.45
N PRO A 97 -2.30 -3.15 -0.46
CA PRO A 97 -3.45 -2.62 -1.18
C PRO A 97 -4.15 -3.77 -1.89
N SER A 98 -5.45 -3.89 -1.64
CA SER A 98 -6.26 -4.95 -2.23
C SER A 98 -6.38 -4.64 -3.73
N SER A 99 -5.73 -5.43 -4.58
CA SER A 99 -5.94 -5.34 -6.02
C SER A 99 -7.44 -5.52 -6.29
N LEU A 100 -8.07 -4.51 -6.89
CA LEU A 100 -9.47 -4.57 -7.28
C LEU A 100 -9.61 -5.64 -8.37
N ASN A 101 -10.11 -6.82 -7.98
CA ASN A 101 -10.47 -7.92 -8.88
C ASN A 101 -9.40 -8.30 -9.92
N GLY A 102 -8.28 -8.89 -9.49
CA GLY A 102 -7.45 -9.85 -10.25
C GLY A 102 -6.85 -9.46 -11.61
N SER A 103 -7.24 -8.35 -12.23
CA SER A 103 -6.88 -7.98 -13.61
C SER A 103 -6.64 -6.49 -13.82
N HIS A 104 -6.98 -5.63 -12.84
CA HIS A 104 -6.75 -4.20 -12.93
C HIS A 104 -5.69 -3.76 -11.91
N ASN A 105 -4.63 -3.12 -12.40
CA ASN A 105 -3.66 -2.42 -11.55
C ASN A 105 -4.27 -1.07 -11.17
N PRO A 106 -4.69 -0.86 -9.92
CA PRO A 106 -5.33 0.39 -9.51
C PRO A 106 -4.34 1.54 -9.54
N SER A 107 -4.87 2.74 -9.75
CA SER A 107 -4.10 3.98 -9.67
C SER A 107 -3.80 4.35 -8.21
N LEU A 108 -2.74 5.13 -7.98
CA LEU A 108 -2.38 5.62 -6.64
C LEU A 108 -3.53 6.36 -5.96
N GLN A 109 -4.25 7.21 -6.72
CA GLN A 109 -5.39 7.95 -6.18
C GLN A 109 -6.52 7.02 -5.72
N GLN A 110 -6.91 6.06 -6.56
CA GLN A 110 -7.95 5.09 -6.22
C GLN A 110 -7.59 4.29 -4.95
N LEU A 111 -6.32 3.92 -4.80
CA LEU A 111 -5.85 3.23 -3.60
C LEU A 111 -5.91 4.11 -2.36
N ASN A 112 -5.46 5.36 -2.48
CA ASN A 112 -5.49 6.33 -1.38
C ASN A 112 -6.93 6.61 -0.92
N ASP A 113 -7.85 6.86 -1.85
CA ASP A 113 -9.27 7.09 -1.57
C ASP A 113 -9.93 5.86 -0.91
N SER A 114 -9.54 4.65 -1.31
CA SER A 114 -10.03 3.41 -0.68
C SER A 114 -9.58 3.27 0.79
N GLY A 115 -8.42 3.83 1.13
CA GLY A 115 -7.90 3.88 2.50
C GLY A 115 -8.76 4.77 3.40
N PHE A 116 -9.19 5.93 2.90
CA PHE A 116 -10.13 6.82 3.59
C PHE A 116 -11.49 6.15 3.83
N ASN A 117 -12.06 5.50 2.80
CA ASN A 117 -13.38 4.88 2.89
C ASN A 117 -13.42 3.66 3.84
N LYS A 118 -12.29 2.95 4.00
CA LYS A 118 -12.14 1.89 5.01
C LYS A 118 -12.02 2.43 6.43
N ALA A 119 -11.32 3.56 6.62
CA ALA A 119 -11.25 4.22 7.92
C ALA A 119 -12.63 4.70 8.41
N SER A 120 -13.49 5.16 7.50
CA SER A 120 -14.88 5.56 7.81
C SER A 120 -15.88 4.41 7.96
N SER A 121 -15.53 3.18 7.55
CA SER A 121 -16.41 2.01 7.67
C SER A 121 -16.05 1.07 8.83
N LEU A 122 -15.03 1.41 9.63
CA LEU A 122 -14.85 0.87 10.99
C LEU A 122 -15.82 1.54 11.96
N THR A 123 -17.12 1.50 11.66
CA THR A 123 -18.13 1.54 12.71
C THR A 123 -17.99 0.25 13.52
N PRO A 124 -18.05 0.29 14.87
CA PRO A 124 -17.91 -0.90 15.67
C PRO A 124 -18.92 -1.95 15.19
N TYR A 125 -18.38 -3.12 14.90
CA TYR A 125 -19.10 -4.34 14.59
C TYR A 125 -20.24 -4.48 15.61
N ASN A 126 -21.47 -4.17 15.20
CA ASN A 126 -22.65 -4.48 15.99
C ASN A 126 -22.79 -5.99 15.92
N SER A 127 -22.23 -6.69 16.90
CA SER A 127 -22.47 -8.10 17.18
C SER A 127 -23.91 -8.28 17.67
N GLY A 128 -24.85 -8.04 16.76
CA GLY A 128 -26.26 -8.41 16.89
C GLY A 128 -26.42 -9.85 16.41
N THR A 129 -26.25 -10.77 17.34
CA THR A 129 -26.70 -12.16 17.27
C THR A 129 -28.08 -12.30 16.62
N ALA A 130 -28.15 -13.07 15.52
CA ALA A 130 -29.29 -13.94 15.24
C ALA A 130 -28.80 -15.39 15.46
N PRO A 131 -29.62 -16.37 15.89
CA PRO A 131 -31.08 -16.40 15.86
C PRO A 131 -31.76 -16.97 17.15
N ARG A 132 -33.03 -16.64 17.42
CA ARG A 132 -33.92 -17.57 18.12
C ARG A 132 -35.35 -17.52 17.58
N ARG A 133 -35.77 -18.68 17.06
CA ARG A 133 -37.16 -19.11 16.91
C ARG A 133 -37.96 -18.79 18.17
N ASN A 134 -39.12 -18.16 18.02
CA ASN A 134 -40.24 -18.30 18.93
C ASN A 134 -41.57 -18.30 18.14
N ILE A 135 -42.11 -19.51 18.01
CA ILE A 135 -43.50 -19.99 18.12
C ILE A 135 -44.63 -18.95 17.90
N PRO A 136 -45.64 -19.25 17.05
CA PRO A 136 -46.82 -18.41 16.87
C PRO A 136 -47.79 -18.51 18.05
N SER A 137 -48.22 -17.37 18.59
CA SER A 137 -49.35 -17.29 19.51
C SER A 137 -50.63 -16.97 18.73
N SER A 138 -51.46 -17.98 18.49
CA SER A 138 -52.87 -17.77 18.20
C SER A 138 -53.55 -17.18 19.43
N SER A 139 -54.14 -16.00 19.27
CA SER A 139 -55.36 -15.66 19.99
C SER A 139 -56.30 -14.97 19.01
N SER A 140 -57.23 -15.77 18.52
CA SER A 140 -58.46 -15.29 17.91
C SER A 140 -59.26 -14.55 18.97
N ASN A 141 -59.72 -13.37 18.60
CA ASN A 141 -60.86 -12.71 19.18
C ASN A 141 -62.15 -13.37 18.66
N ILE A 142 -63.17 -13.39 19.54
CA ILE A 142 -64.58 -13.75 19.36
C ILE A 142 -64.91 -15.25 19.47
#